data_AF-A0A534M7U0-F1
#
_entry.id   AF-A0A534M7U0-F1
#
_cell.length_a   1.000
_cell.length_b   1.000
_cell.length_c   1.000
_cell.angle_alpha   90.00
_cell.angle_beta   90.00
_cell.angle_gamma   90.00
#
_symmetry.space_group_name_H-M   'P 1'
#
loop_
_entity.id
_entity.type
_entity.pdbx_description
1 polymer ?
#
loop_
_entity_poly.entity_id
_entity_poly.type
_entity_poly.pdbx_seq_one_letter_code
_entity_poly.pdbx_strand_id
1 'polypeptide(L)'
;AYINDKLGGNLDALRICAEYFKDGFRAVGLPNAVEYLYANEFVRHPEYWQNVIRVSKAATVARIRRALTIMGRKEEEADLDASMLIYPAMQVADIHWMDLDLALGG
;
A
#
# COMPACT_ATOMS: atom_id res chain seq x y z
N ALA A 1 0.46 5.08 -2.41
CA ALA A 1 0.24 6.53 -2.61
C ALA A 1 0.13 6.93 -4.08
N TYR A 2 1.09 6.53 -4.94
CA TYR A 2 1.05 6.76 -6.38
C TYR A 2 -0.25 6.25 -7.04
N ILE A 3 -0.61 4.98 -6.81
CA ILE A 3 -1.85 4.34 -7.33
C ILE A 3 -3.15 5.06 -6.90
N ASN A 4 -3.14 5.82 -5.79
CA ASN A 4 -4.33 6.55 -5.31
C ASN A 4 -4.25 8.05 -5.63
N ASP A 5 -3.45 8.44 -6.62
CA ASP A 5 -3.26 9.81 -7.11
C ASP A 5 -2.94 10.85 -6.04
N LYS A 6 -2.33 10.43 -4.93
CA LYS A 6 -1.93 11.37 -3.87
C LYS A 6 -0.85 12.29 -4.41
N LEU A 7 -0.97 13.59 -4.10
CA LEU A 7 -0.08 14.64 -4.59
C LEU A 7 0.05 14.65 -6.12
N GLY A 8 -1.04 14.34 -6.83
CA GLY A 8 -1.08 14.32 -8.30
C GLY A 8 -0.22 13.21 -8.91
N GLY A 9 0.09 12.14 -8.16
CA GLY A 9 0.93 11.04 -8.63
C GLY A 9 2.41 11.40 -8.78
N ASN A 10 2.85 12.55 -8.26
CA ASN A 10 4.25 12.96 -8.35
C ASN A 10 5.11 12.20 -7.33
N LEU A 11 5.98 11.30 -7.82
CA LEU A 11 6.82 10.44 -6.97
C LEU A 11 7.80 11.23 -6.10
N ASP A 12 8.35 12.36 -6.58
CA ASP A 12 9.26 13.19 -5.78
C ASP A 12 8.53 13.87 -4.62
N ALA A 13 7.34 14.42 -4.89
CA ALA A 13 6.49 15.01 -3.87
C ALA A 13 6.07 13.97 -2.82
N LEU A 14 5.74 12.75 -3.26
CA LEU A 14 5.42 11.63 -2.37
C LEU A 14 6.61 11.24 -1.48
N ARG A 15 7.83 11.22 -2.03
CA ARG A 15 9.05 10.92 -1.25
C ARG A 15 9.34 11.99 -0.20
N ILE A 16 9.21 13.27 -0.56
CA ILE A 16 9.36 14.39 0.38
C ILE A 16 8.30 14.30 1.49
N CYS A 17 7.05 14.03 1.13
CA CYS A 17 5.97 13.85 2.09
C CYS A 17 6.26 12.69 3.06
N ALA A 18 6.82 11.58 2.59
CA ALA A 18 7.17 10.46 3.45
C ALA A 18 8.27 10.81 4.46
N GLU A 19 9.30 11.56 4.06
CA GLU A 19 10.32 12.05 5.02
C GLU A 19 9.72 13.01 6.05
N TYR A 20 8.80 13.90 5.63
CA TYR A 20 8.05 14.75 6.56
C TYR A 20 7.25 13.93 7.59
N PHE A 21 6.59 12.85 7.18
CA PHE A 21 5.89 11.95 8.11
C PHE A 21 6.85 11.25 9.08
N LYS A 22 8.02 10.81 8.62
CA LYS A 22 9.06 10.22 9.49
C LYS A 22 9.52 11.20 10.56
N ASP A 23 9.71 12.46 10.20
CA ASP A 23 10.06 13.51 11.15
C ASP A 23 8.92 13.78 12.14
N GLY A 24 7.68 13.81 11.68
CA GLY A 24 6.50 13.90 12.54
C GLY A 24 6.40 12.76 13.55
N PHE A 25 6.62 11.51 13.12
CA PHE A 25 6.63 10.34 14.00
C PHE A 25 7.74 10.41 15.06
N ARG A 26 8.94 10.82 14.68
CA ARG A 26 10.03 11.06 15.63
C ARG A 26 9.67 12.16 16.63
N ALA A 27 9.05 13.24 16.17
CA ALA A 27 8.66 14.37 17.01
C ALA A 27 7.62 14.00 18.07
N VAL A 28 6.72 13.05 17.79
CA VAL A 28 5.74 12.54 18.77
C VAL A 28 6.29 11.43 19.67
N GLY A 29 7.59 11.12 19.58
CA GLY A 29 8.29 10.24 20.52
C GLY A 29 8.32 8.76 20.16
N LEU A 30 8.15 8.40 18.87
CA LEU A 30 8.37 7.00 18.47
C LEU A 30 9.81 6.57 18.78
N PRO A 31 10.02 5.36 19.32
CA PRO A 31 11.34 4.91 19.72
C PRO A 31 12.25 4.64 18.50
N ASN A 32 13.56 4.71 18.70
CA ASN A 32 14.55 4.44 17.65
C ASN A 32 14.50 3.01 17.08
N ALA A 33 13.82 2.09 17.77
CA ALA A 33 13.60 0.72 17.30
C ALA A 33 12.58 0.64 16.14
N VAL A 34 11.83 1.72 15.85
CA VAL A 34 10.91 1.78 14.71
C VAL A 34 11.70 1.81 13.42
N GLU A 35 11.43 0.83 12.55
CA GLU A 35 11.94 0.80 11.19
C GLU A 35 10.94 1.47 10.23
N TYR A 36 11.46 2.30 9.32
CA TYR A 36 10.67 2.96 8.28
C TYR A 36 11.06 2.38 6.93
N LEU A 37 10.16 1.60 6.35
CA LEU A 37 10.36 0.94 5.06
C LEU A 37 9.67 1.71 3.95
N TYR A 38 10.34 1.84 2.81
CA TYR A 38 9.70 2.32 1.60
C TYR A 38 9.23 1.17 0.72
N ALA A 39 8.00 1.27 0.19
CA ALA A 39 7.44 0.22 -0.66
C ALA A 39 8.29 -0.07 -1.92
N ASN A 40 8.98 0.94 -2.47
CA ASN A 40 9.88 0.76 -3.62
C ASN A 40 11.04 -0.21 -3.32
N GLU A 41 11.36 -0.44 -2.04
CA GLU A 41 12.41 -1.37 -1.64
C GLU A 41 12.04 -2.82 -1.96
N PHE A 42 10.76 -3.17 -1.91
CA PHE A 42 10.28 -4.53 -2.12
C PHE A 42 9.45 -4.73 -3.39
N VAL A 43 8.65 -3.74 -3.84
CA VAL A 43 7.85 -3.87 -5.07
C VAL A 43 8.71 -3.98 -6.34
N ARG A 44 10.01 -3.68 -6.27
CA ARG A 44 10.95 -3.90 -7.38
C ARG A 44 11.30 -5.37 -7.61
N HIS A 45 10.99 -6.25 -6.65
CA HIS A 45 11.35 -7.65 -6.70
C HIS A 45 10.28 -8.47 -7.44
N PRO A 46 10.64 -9.33 -8.42
CA PRO A 46 9.69 -10.19 -9.11
C PRO A 46 8.89 -11.11 -8.17
N GLU A 47 9.50 -11.57 -7.08
CA GLU A 47 8.88 -12.45 -6.07
C GLU A 47 7.72 -11.77 -5.35
N TYR A 48 7.80 -10.45 -5.14
CA TYR A 48 6.71 -9.67 -4.59
C TYR A 48 5.48 -9.74 -5.50
N TRP A 49 5.68 -9.57 -6.81
CA TRP A 49 4.58 -9.64 -7.78
C TRP A 49 4.00 -11.05 -7.93
N GLN A 50 4.81 -12.10 -7.76
CA GLN A 50 4.28 -13.46 -7.65
C GLN A 50 3.30 -13.60 -6.48
N ASN A 51 3.61 -13.00 -5.32
CA ASN A 51 2.71 -12.97 -4.17
C ASN A 51 1.44 -12.15 -4.46
N VAL A 52 1.56 -10.98 -5.09
CA VAL A 52 0.39 -10.18 -5.50
C VAL A 52 -0.54 -10.98 -6.41
N ILE A 53 -0.01 -11.67 -7.42
CA ILE A 53 -0.81 -12.53 -8.30
C ILE A 53 -1.43 -13.70 -7.54
N ARG A 54 -0.72 -14.31 -6.59
CA ARG A 54 -1.26 -15.38 -5.75
C ARG A 54 -2.46 -14.91 -4.92
N VAL A 55 -2.36 -13.71 -4.31
CA VAL A 55 -3.47 -13.09 -3.57
C VAL A 55 -4.65 -12.82 -4.52
N SER A 56 -4.39 -12.21 -5.67
CA SER A 56 -5.43 -11.90 -6.66
C SER A 56 -6.16 -13.16 -7.15
N LYS A 57 -5.47 -14.29 -7.33
CA LYS A 57 -6.09 -15.57 -7.69
C LYS A 57 -6.95 -16.18 -6.57
N ALA A 58 -6.73 -15.79 -5.33
CA ALA A 58 -7.49 -16.26 -4.17
C ALA A 58 -8.73 -15.41 -3.86
N ALA A 59 -8.94 -14.31 -4.56
CA ALA A 59 -10.06 -13.39 -4.37
C ALA A 59 -10.86 -13.18 -5.65
N THR A 60 -12.18 -13.00 -5.52
CA THR A 60 -13.01 -12.56 -6.64
C THR A 60 -12.86 -11.06 -6.86
N VAL A 61 -13.12 -10.59 -8.08
CA VAL A 61 -13.13 -9.14 -8.39
C VAL A 61 -14.10 -8.40 -7.47
N ALA A 62 -15.29 -8.94 -7.21
CA ALA A 62 -16.25 -8.34 -6.28
C ALA A 62 -15.71 -8.22 -4.84
N ARG A 63 -14.87 -9.17 -4.39
CA ARG A 63 -14.22 -9.08 -3.07
C ARG A 63 -13.18 -7.97 -3.03
N ILE A 64 -12.39 -7.81 -4.08
CA ILE A 64 -11.39 -6.74 -4.22
C ILE A 64 -12.08 -5.37 -4.25
N ARG A 65 -13.16 -5.25 -5.04
CA ARG A 65 -13.97 -4.02 -5.15
C ARG A 65 -14.48 -3.52 -3.79
N ARG A 66 -15.03 -4.41 -2.96
CA ARG A 66 -15.47 -4.06 -1.59
C ARG A 66 -14.33 -3.57 -0.68
N ALA A 67 -13.08 -3.91 -0.98
CA ALA A 67 -11.92 -3.47 -0.21
C ALA A 67 -11.43 -2.07 -0.61
N LEU A 68 -11.91 -1.47 -1.70
CA LEU A 68 -11.44 -0.14 -2.15
C LEU A 68 -11.74 1.00 -1.16
N THR A 69 -12.63 0.77 -0.20
CA THR A 69 -12.89 1.73 0.88
C THR A 69 -11.64 2.02 1.72
N ILE A 70 -10.68 1.08 1.80
CA ILE A 70 -9.40 1.28 2.53
C ILE A 70 -8.53 2.40 1.94
N MET A 71 -8.75 2.76 0.68
CA MET A 71 -8.05 3.87 0.02
C MET A 71 -8.92 5.12 -0.11
N GLY A 72 -10.06 5.16 0.59
CA GLY A 72 -11.01 6.28 0.60
C GLY A 72 -11.84 6.40 -0.67
N ARG A 73 -12.00 5.29 -1.42
CA ARG A 73 -12.70 5.23 -2.70
C ARG A 73 -13.99 4.43 -2.56
N LYS A 74 -15.00 4.73 -3.39
CA LYS A 74 -16.23 3.95 -3.49
C LYS A 74 -16.04 2.74 -4.39
N GLU A 75 -16.87 1.72 -4.17
CA GLU A 75 -16.84 0.49 -4.98
C GLU A 75 -17.11 0.76 -6.48
N GLU A 76 -17.88 1.81 -6.79
CA GLU A 76 -18.18 2.22 -8.16
C GLU A 76 -16.97 2.83 -8.89
N GLU A 77 -16.00 3.38 -8.15
CA GLU A 77 -14.80 4.01 -8.75
C GLU A 77 -13.82 2.95 -9.30
N ALA A 78 -14.00 1.67 -8.94
CA ALA A 78 -13.18 0.56 -9.43
C ALA A 78 -13.17 0.43 -10.95
N ASP A 79 -14.30 0.78 -11.59
CA ASP A 79 -14.50 0.60 -13.03
C ASP A 79 -13.82 1.71 -13.86
N LEU A 80 -13.31 2.76 -13.20
CA LEU A 80 -12.65 3.91 -13.85
C LEU A 80 -11.13 3.75 -13.96
N ASP A 81 -10.53 2.95 -13.07
CA ASP A 81 -9.08 2.73 -13.03
C ASP A 81 -8.75 1.32 -12.55
N ALA A 82 -8.23 0.49 -13.45
CA ALA A 82 -7.82 -0.87 -13.15
C ALA A 82 -6.67 -0.95 -12.12
N SER A 83 -5.88 0.11 -11.96
CA SER A 83 -4.81 0.17 -10.96
C SER A 83 -5.37 0.05 -9.53
N MET A 84 -6.60 0.51 -9.30
CA MET A 84 -7.31 0.39 -8.03
C MET A 84 -7.55 -1.07 -7.63
N LEU A 85 -7.80 -1.96 -8.61
CA LEU A 85 -8.03 -3.37 -8.34
C LEU A 85 -6.77 -4.12 -7.88
N ILE A 86 -5.59 -3.58 -8.19
CA ILE A 86 -4.31 -4.17 -7.81
C ILE A 86 -3.96 -3.78 -6.37
N TYR A 87 -4.41 -2.61 -5.90
CA TYR A 87 -4.01 -2.03 -4.62
C TYR A 87 -4.33 -2.92 -3.40
N PRO A 88 -5.54 -3.51 -3.25
CA PRO A 88 -5.81 -4.39 -2.12
C PRO A 88 -4.94 -5.66 -2.12
N ALA A 89 -4.65 -6.20 -3.31
CA ALA A 89 -3.78 -7.38 -3.42
C ALA A 89 -2.33 -7.06 -3.04
N MET A 90 -1.84 -5.86 -3.38
CA MET A 90 -0.55 -5.35 -2.93
C MET A 90 -0.49 -5.24 -1.41
N GLN A 91 -1.50 -4.64 -0.76
CA GLN A 91 -1.49 -4.50 0.71
C GLN A 91 -1.46 -5.84 1.45
N VAL A 92 -2.12 -6.87 0.91
CA VAL A 92 -2.03 -8.23 1.48
C VAL A 92 -0.65 -8.84 1.21
N ALA A 93 -0.09 -8.63 0.01
CA ALA A 93 1.26 -9.07 -0.30
C ALA A 93 2.32 -8.39 0.58
N ASP A 94 2.11 -7.12 0.97
CA ASP A 94 2.98 -6.36 1.87
C ASP A 94 3.09 -7.05 3.24
N ILE A 95 1.97 -7.49 3.80
CA ILE A 95 1.92 -8.21 5.10
C ILE A 95 2.79 -9.49 5.03
N HIS A 96 2.66 -10.24 3.94
CA HIS A 96 3.44 -11.46 3.74
C HIS A 96 4.91 -11.19 3.43
N TRP A 97 5.22 -10.13 2.69
CA TRP A 97 6.60 -9.78 2.34
C TRP A 97 7.40 -9.35 3.57
N MET A 98 6.78 -8.53 4.42
CA MET A 98 7.38 -8.03 5.65
C MET A 98 7.36 -9.06 6.80
N ASP A 99 6.78 -10.25 6.57
CA ASP A 99 6.66 -11.32 7.56
C ASP A 99 6.07 -10.84 8.90
N LEU A 100 4.96 -10.08 8.82
CA LEU A 100 4.35 -9.49 10.01
C LEU A 100 3.58 -10.52 10.82
N ASP A 101 3.91 -10.62 12.11
CA ASP A 101 3.10 -11.38 13.08
C ASP A 101 1.73 -10.73 13.34
N LEU A 102 1.68 -9.39 13.31
CA LEU A 102 0.47 -8.60 13.56
C LEU A 102 0.41 -7.40 12.60
N ALA A 103 -0.66 -7.34 11.80
CA ALA A 103 -0.94 -6.21 10.92
C ALA A 103 -1.91 -5.22 11.59
N LEU A 104 -1.43 -4.01 11.89
CA LEU A 104 -2.25 -2.92 12.44
C LEU A 104 -2.57 -1.88 11.36
N GLY A 105 -3.86 -1.65 11.11
CA GLY A 105 -4.37 -0.61 10.21
C GLY A 105 -5.70 -0.05 10.72
N GLY A 106 -6.04 1.17 10.31
CA GLY A 106 -7.26 1.89 10.72
C GLY A 106 -7.83 2.73 9.59
#